data_AF-A0A7L2WWK9-F1
#
_entry.id   AF-A0A7L2WWK9-F1
#
_cell.length_a   1.000
_cell.length_b   1.000
_cell.length_c   1.000
_cell.angle_alpha   90.00
_cell.angle_beta   90.00
_cell.angle_gamma   90.00
#
_symmetry.space_group_name_H-M   'P 1'
#
loop_
_entity.id
_entity.type
_entity.pdbx_description
1 polymer ?
#
loop_
_entity_poly.entity_id
_entity_poly.type
_entity_poly.pdbx_seq_one_letter_code
_entity_poly.pdbx_strand_id
1 'polypeptide(L)'
;AGSFQDADVIQHAYNLNFPLHVVPASSAQCPAWSAFSVSSPAVVLETAEDRPEAVVVRLYEAHGSTVVTWLQTSLPVKEAMLCDLLERPAAQGHLLLEQQGIRLSFTPFRVLSVLLVLRR
;
A
#
# COMPACT_ATOMS: atom_id res chain seq x y z
N ALA A 1 5.47 -3.52 30.53
CA ALA A 1 5.42 -4.66 29.60
C ALA A 1 4.65 -4.21 28.36
N GLY A 2 5.09 -4.60 27.16
CA GLY A 2 4.45 -4.29 25.88
C GLY A 2 4.77 -5.40 24.86
N SER A 3 3.94 -5.56 23.84
CA SER A 3 4.13 -6.53 22.77
C SER A 3 5.14 -6.04 21.72
N PHE A 4 5.58 -6.91 20.81
CA PHE A 4 6.41 -6.49 19.68
C PHE A 4 5.66 -5.57 18.71
N GLN A 5 4.34 -5.78 18.60
CA GLN A 5 3.46 -4.94 17.79
C GLN A 5 3.41 -3.51 18.35
N ASP A 6 3.33 -3.35 19.67
CA ASP A 6 3.32 -2.03 20.32
C ASP A 6 4.65 -1.27 20.18
N ALA A 7 5.72 -1.98 19.81
CA ALA A 7 7.06 -1.44 19.65
C ALA A 7 7.45 -1.21 18.17
N ASP A 8 6.51 -1.35 17.24
CA ASP A 8 6.69 -1.11 15.80
C ASP A 8 7.91 -1.84 15.18
N VAL A 9 8.27 -3.01 15.73
CA VAL A 9 9.53 -3.69 15.35
C VAL A 9 9.58 -4.06 13.87
N ILE A 10 8.42 -4.32 13.26
CA ILE A 10 8.29 -4.61 11.82
C ILE A 10 8.69 -3.37 11.02
N GLN A 11 8.12 -2.21 11.30
CA GLN A 11 8.46 -0.95 10.62
C GLN A 11 9.93 -0.59 10.80
N HIS A 12 10.47 -0.75 12.01
CA HIS A 12 11.89 -0.51 12.28
C HIS A 12 12.80 -1.45 11.50
N ALA A 13 12.42 -2.72 11.35
CA ALA A 13 13.15 -3.66 10.51
C ALA A 13 13.14 -3.24 9.03
N TYR A 14 12.02 -2.77 8.48
CA TYR A 14 11.99 -2.22 7.13
C TYR A 14 12.90 -0.99 6.99
N ASN A 15 12.80 -0.02 7.91
CA ASN A 15 13.63 1.18 7.88
C ASN A 15 15.13 0.87 7.95
N LEU A 16 15.51 -0.22 8.63
CA LEU A 16 16.90 -0.67 8.71
C LEU A 16 17.37 -1.34 7.41
N ASN A 17 16.50 -2.12 6.76
CA ASN A 17 16.87 -2.92 5.58
C ASN A 17 16.71 -2.17 4.25
N PHE A 18 15.94 -1.08 4.22
CA PHE A 18 15.73 -0.24 3.02
C PHE A 18 16.38 1.13 3.23
N PRO A 19 17.61 1.33 2.70
CA PRO A 19 18.36 2.54 2.94
C PRO A 19 17.67 3.77 2.33
N LEU A 20 17.81 4.91 3.00
CA LEU A 20 17.32 6.18 2.47
C LEU A 20 18.12 6.57 1.22
N HIS A 21 17.41 6.91 0.16
CA HIS A 21 18.00 7.45 -1.07
C HIS A 21 18.01 8.98 -1.04
N VAL A 22 19.18 9.58 -1.22
CA VAL A 22 19.36 11.03 -1.31
C VAL A 22 19.60 11.42 -2.76
N VAL A 23 18.79 12.33 -3.27
CA VAL A 23 18.90 12.86 -4.64
C VAL A 23 19.06 14.38 -4.60
N PRO A 24 19.87 14.99 -5.48
CA PRO A 24 19.97 16.44 -5.57
C PRO A 24 18.61 17.06 -5.92
N ALA A 25 18.18 18.05 -5.14
CA ALA A 25 16.97 18.81 -5.43
C ALA A 25 17.27 19.92 -6.45
N SER A 26 16.41 20.09 -7.44
CA SER A 26 16.48 21.20 -8.41
C SER A 26 15.95 22.52 -7.85
N SER A 27 15.18 22.48 -6.77
CA SER A 27 14.65 23.65 -6.07
C SER A 27 14.72 23.47 -4.56
N ALA A 28 14.79 24.58 -3.82
CA ALA A 28 14.76 24.57 -2.35
C ALA A 28 13.36 24.23 -1.78
N GLN A 29 12.32 24.23 -2.61
CA GLN A 29 10.93 23.98 -2.21
C GLN A 29 10.47 22.67 -2.83
N CYS A 30 10.73 21.57 -2.13
CA CYS A 30 10.11 20.28 -2.41
C CYS A 30 9.15 19.97 -1.26
N PRO A 31 7.83 20.15 -1.43
CA PRO A 31 6.87 19.79 -0.38
C PRO A 31 6.96 18.28 -0.12
N ALA A 32 6.80 17.89 1.14
CA ALA A 32 6.70 16.48 1.50
C ALA A 32 5.52 15.85 0.74
N TRP A 33 5.76 14.71 0.10
CA TRP A 33 4.79 14.02 -0.72
C TRP A 33 4.84 12.53 -0.42
N SER A 34 3.68 11.88 -0.40
CA SER A 34 3.56 10.42 -0.30
C SER A 34 2.61 9.91 -1.37
N ALA A 35 3.05 8.89 -2.12
CA ALA A 35 2.22 8.23 -3.10
C ALA A 35 1.08 7.42 -2.44
N PHE A 36 1.32 6.86 -1.27
CA PHE A 36 0.41 5.93 -0.58
C PHE A 36 0.40 6.14 0.93
N SER A 37 -0.72 5.83 1.56
CA SER A 37 -0.82 5.63 3.01
C SER A 37 -1.81 4.51 3.34
N VAL A 38 -1.53 3.79 4.42
CA VAL A 38 -2.38 2.70 4.92
C VAL A 38 -2.79 3.03 6.35
N SER A 39 -4.08 2.99 6.64
CA SER A 39 -4.61 3.51 7.93
C SER A 39 -4.32 2.62 9.15
N SER A 40 -4.02 1.34 8.95
CA SER A 40 -3.80 0.38 10.03
C SER A 40 -2.32 -0.01 10.09
N PRO A 41 -1.67 0.06 11.26
CA PRO A 41 -0.29 -0.38 11.42
C PRO A 41 -0.13 -1.90 11.27
N ALA A 42 -1.23 -2.67 11.36
CA ALA A 42 -1.21 -4.11 11.14
C ALA A 42 -1.04 -4.50 9.67
N VAL A 43 -1.17 -3.57 8.73
CA VAL A 43 -1.06 -3.83 7.28
C VAL A 43 0.13 -3.09 6.70
N VAL A 44 1.04 -3.83 6.09
CA VAL A 44 2.24 -3.29 5.44
C VAL A 44 2.00 -3.23 3.94
N LEU A 45 2.33 -2.09 3.32
CA LEU A 45 2.47 -1.98 1.86
C LEU A 45 3.89 -2.41 1.51
N GLU A 46 4.01 -3.58 0.88
CA GLU A 46 5.29 -4.23 0.61
C GLU A 46 5.92 -3.73 -0.69
N THR A 47 5.14 -3.71 -1.77
CA THR A 47 5.62 -3.29 -3.09
C THR A 47 4.62 -2.38 -3.78
N ALA A 48 5.13 -1.43 -4.55
CA ALA A 48 4.39 -0.72 -5.59
C ALA A 48 5.19 -0.81 -6.89
N GLU A 49 4.63 -1.51 -7.89
CA GLU A 49 5.27 -1.76 -9.18
C GLU A 49 4.57 -0.96 -10.27
N ASP A 50 5.35 -0.13 -10.96
CA ASP A 50 4.84 0.72 -12.04
C ASP A 50 4.61 -0.09 -13.33
N ARG A 51 3.52 0.24 -14.03
CA ARG A 51 3.15 -0.31 -15.33
C ARG A 51 2.72 0.84 -16.25
N PRO A 52 2.74 0.66 -17.58
CA PRO A 52 2.47 1.76 -18.51
C PRO A 52 1.19 2.58 -18.24
N GLU A 53 0.14 1.97 -17.68
CA GLU A 53 -1.15 2.63 -17.40
C GLU A 53 -1.73 2.28 -16.02
N ALA A 54 -0.92 1.66 -15.16
CA ALA A 54 -1.39 1.16 -13.87
C ALA A 54 -0.24 1.05 -12.87
N VAL A 55 -0.59 0.88 -11.60
CA VAL A 55 0.35 0.47 -10.55
C VAL A 55 -0.20 -0.75 -9.87
N VAL A 56 0.62 -1.77 -9.66
CA VAL A 56 0.26 -2.90 -8.79
C VAL A 56 0.85 -2.67 -7.41
N VAL A 57 -0.02 -2.60 -6.41
CA VAL A 57 0.39 -2.53 -5.01
C VAL A 57 0.14 -3.86 -4.31
N ARG A 58 1.12 -4.35 -3.56
CA ARG A 58 0.99 -5.56 -2.74
C ARG A 58 1.05 -5.18 -1.28
N LEU A 59 0.10 -5.68 -0.51
CA LEU A 59 -0.03 -5.44 0.91
C LEU A 59 -0.21 -6.76 1.65
N TYR A 60 0.22 -6.82 2.90
CA TYR A 60 -0.02 -7.97 3.76
C TYR A 60 -0.36 -7.56 5.19
N GLU A 61 -1.14 -8.41 5.86
CA GLU A 61 -1.42 -8.28 7.29
C GLU A 61 -0.29 -8.95 8.08
N ALA A 62 0.32 -8.21 9.00
CA ALA A 62 1.56 -8.60 9.67
C ALA A 62 1.38 -9.01 11.14
N HIS A 63 0.22 -8.71 11.74
CA HIS A 63 -0.01 -8.89 13.18
C HIS A 63 -0.75 -10.20 13.52
N GLY A 64 -1.21 -10.96 12.52
CA GLY A 64 -2.01 -12.17 12.71
C GLY A 64 -3.46 -11.87 13.09
N SER A 65 -3.97 -10.71 12.68
CA SER A 65 -5.29 -10.18 13.03
C SER A 65 -6.25 -10.12 11.83
N THR A 66 -7.55 -10.06 12.10
CA THR A 66 -8.56 -9.70 11.09
C THR A 66 -8.78 -8.20 11.16
N VAL A 67 -8.54 -7.48 10.06
CA VAL A 67 -8.60 -6.01 10.04
C VAL A 67 -9.20 -5.48 8.74
N VAL A 68 -9.97 -4.40 8.87
CA VAL A 68 -10.39 -3.56 7.75
C VAL A 68 -9.56 -2.29 7.79
N THR A 69 -8.94 -1.92 6.68
CA THR A 69 -8.10 -0.74 6.56
C THR A 69 -8.41 0.02 5.27
N TRP A 70 -7.93 1.24 5.18
CA TRP A 70 -7.99 2.08 4.00
C TRP A 70 -6.61 2.19 3.37
N LEU A 71 -6.55 1.91 2.07
CA LEU A 71 -5.45 2.31 1.20
C LEU A 71 -5.80 3.65 0.56
N GLN A 72 -5.00 4.65 0.84
CA GLN A 72 -5.09 5.98 0.25
C GLN A 72 -3.94 6.18 -0.73
N THR A 73 -4.17 6.98 -1.77
CA THR A 73 -3.14 7.31 -2.75
C THR A 73 -3.36 8.71 -3.29
N SER A 74 -2.26 9.42 -3.56
CA SER A 74 -2.29 10.69 -4.30
C SER A 74 -2.23 10.50 -5.82
N LEU A 75 -2.07 9.26 -6.29
CA LEU A 75 -2.03 8.95 -7.72
C LEU A 75 -3.42 9.13 -8.32
N PRO A 76 -3.53 9.53 -9.61
CA PRO A 76 -4.81 9.79 -10.25
C PRO A 76 -5.51 8.48 -10.63
N VAL A 77 -6.01 7.73 -9.65
CA VAL A 77 -6.64 6.42 -9.89
C VAL A 77 -8.00 6.60 -10.55
N LYS A 78 -8.24 5.80 -11.60
CA LYS A 78 -9.53 5.67 -12.29
C LYS A 78 -10.31 4.48 -11.77
N GLU A 79 -9.64 3.33 -11.61
CA GLU A 79 -10.24 2.06 -11.21
C GLU A 79 -9.28 1.29 -10.30
N ALA A 80 -9.81 0.54 -9.34
CA ALA A 80 -9.05 -0.35 -8.48
C ALA A 80 -9.66 -1.74 -8.52
N MET A 81 -8.82 -2.77 -8.56
CA MET A 81 -9.27 -4.16 -8.56
C MET A 81 -8.26 -5.08 -7.90
N LEU A 82 -8.75 -6.10 -7.20
CA LEU A 82 -7.92 -7.21 -6.76
C LEU A 82 -7.35 -7.96 -7.96
N CYS A 83 -6.09 -8.35 -7.87
CA CYS A 83 -5.44 -9.22 -8.83
C CYS A 83 -4.72 -10.37 -8.12
N ASP A 84 -4.38 -11.41 -8.89
CA ASP A 84 -3.51 -12.48 -8.39
C ASP A 84 -2.03 -12.07 -8.40
N LEU A 85 -1.14 -12.97 -7.95
CA LEU A 85 0.30 -12.70 -7.91
C LEU A 85 0.93 -12.55 -9.31
N LEU A 86 0.24 -13.01 -10.36
CA LEU A 86 0.63 -12.79 -11.76
C LEU A 86 -0.01 -11.52 -12.33
N GLU A 87 -0.58 -10.68 -11.45
CA GLU A 87 -1.17 -9.38 -11.74
C GLU A 87 -2.40 -9.44 -12.66
N ARG A 88 -3.04 -10.61 -12.73
CA ARG A 88 -4.25 -10.80 -13.52
C ARG A 88 -5.47 -10.37 -12.69
N PRO A 89 -6.32 -9.45 -13.19
CA PRO A 89 -7.52 -9.02 -12.47
C PRO A 89 -8.42 -10.19 -12.09
N ALA A 90 -8.91 -10.19 -10.85
CA ALA A 90 -9.90 -11.16 -10.42
C ALA A 90 -11.28 -10.80 -11.01
N ALA A 91 -12.03 -11.80 -11.50
CA ALA A 91 -13.31 -11.59 -12.19
C ALA A 91 -14.36 -10.81 -11.37
N GLN A 92 -14.30 -10.90 -10.04
CA GLN A 92 -15.18 -10.17 -9.10
C GLN A 92 -14.34 -9.32 -8.13
N GLY A 93 -13.19 -8.82 -8.62
CA GLY A 93 -12.19 -8.13 -7.81
C GLY A 93 -12.35 -6.61 -7.74
N HIS A 94 -13.35 -6.01 -8.39
CA HIS A 94 -13.50 -4.55 -8.40
C HIS A 94 -13.68 -3.99 -6.99
N LEU A 95 -12.91 -2.96 -6.69
CA LEU A 95 -12.95 -2.24 -5.42
C LEU A 95 -13.55 -0.85 -5.65
N LEU A 96 -14.36 -0.41 -4.69
CA LEU A 96 -14.94 0.93 -4.72
C LEU A 96 -13.87 1.98 -4.38
N LEU A 97 -13.84 3.05 -5.19
CA LEU A 97 -13.07 4.25 -4.89
C LEU A 97 -13.97 5.20 -4.10
N GLU A 98 -13.73 5.30 -2.79
CA GLU A 98 -14.47 6.19 -1.90
C GLU A 98 -13.66 7.46 -1.60
N GLN A 99 -14.30 8.45 -1.00
CA GLN A 99 -13.62 9.70 -0.60
C GLN A 99 -12.45 9.46 0.35
N GLN A 100 -12.55 8.45 1.20
CA GLN A 100 -11.48 8.07 2.14
C GLN A 100 -10.39 7.22 1.50
N GLY A 101 -10.60 6.67 0.30
CA GLY A 101 -9.66 5.77 -0.39
C GLY A 101 -10.30 4.44 -0.79
N ILE A 102 -9.50 3.38 -0.83
CA ILE A 102 -9.89 2.02 -1.17
C ILE A 102 -10.01 1.21 0.13
N ARG A 103 -11.19 0.67 0.41
CA ARG A 103 -11.43 -0.18 1.59
C ARG A 103 -10.92 -1.61 1.34
N LEU A 104 -10.02 -2.09 2.20
CA LEU A 104 -9.43 -3.43 2.12
C LEU A 104 -9.74 -4.23 3.38
N SER A 105 -9.97 -5.54 3.23
CA SER A 105 -10.26 -6.45 4.35
C SER A 105 -9.29 -7.63 4.36
N PHE A 106 -8.60 -7.78 5.48
CA PHE A 106 -7.58 -8.80 5.70
C PHE A 106 -8.05 -9.80 6.76
N THR A 107 -7.73 -11.07 6.53
CA THR A 107 -7.67 -12.10 7.57
C THR A 107 -6.22 -12.24 8.03
N PRO A 108 -5.95 -12.96 9.15
CA PRO A 108 -4.59 -13.13 9.65
C PRO A 108 -3.61 -13.57 8.57
N PHE A 109 -2.49 -12.85 8.44
CA PHE A 109 -1.39 -13.11 7.50
C PHE A 109 -1.77 -13.11 6.02
N ARG A 110 -2.90 -12.49 5.66
CA ARG A 110 -3.35 -12.43 4.28
C ARG A 110 -2.50 -11.47 3.45
N VAL A 111 -2.15 -11.89 2.25
CA VAL A 111 -1.57 -11.03 1.20
C VAL A 111 -2.67 -10.64 0.22
N LEU A 112 -2.71 -9.36 -0.16
CA LEU A 112 -3.57 -8.81 -1.21
C LEU A 112 -2.72 -8.09 -2.25
N SER A 113 -3.04 -8.28 -3.52
CA SER A 113 -2.52 -7.47 -4.62
C SER A 113 -3.66 -6.65 -5.22
N VAL A 114 -3.44 -5.36 -5.42
CA VAL A 114 -4.41 -4.42 -5.98
C VAL A 114 -3.80 -3.78 -7.22
N LEU A 115 -4.46 -3.94 -8.36
CA LEU A 115 -4.18 -3.22 -9.59
C LEU A 115 -4.93 -1.88 -9.56
N LEU A 116 -4.18 -0.79 -9.65
CA LEU A 116 -4.68 0.58 -9.71
C LEU A 116 -4.51 1.12 -11.12
N VAL A 117 -5.59 1.20 -11.88
CA VAL A 117 -5.58 1.78 -13.24
C VAL A 117 -5.59 3.31 -13.11
N LEU A 118 -4.64 3.98 -13.76
CA LEU A 118 -4.48 5.43 -13.68
C LEU A 118 -5.32 6.16 -14.73
N ARG A 119 -5.69 7.41 -14.43
CA ARG A 119 -6.24 8.36 -15.40
C ARG A 119 -5.07 8.87 -16.25
N ARG A 120 -5.30 8.94 -17.57
CA ARG A 120 -4.38 9.59 -18.51
C ARG A 120 -4.52 11.10 -18.44
#